data_AF-A0AB39RVT5-F1
#
_entry.id   AF-A0AB39RVT5-F1
#
_cell.length_a   1.000
_cell.length_b   1.000
_cell.length_c   1.000
_cell.angle_alpha   90.00
_cell.angle_beta   90.00
_cell.angle_gamma   90.00
#
_symmetry.space_group_name_H-M   'P 1'
#
loop_
_entity.id
_entity.type
_entity.pdbx_description
1 polymer ?
#
loop_
_entity_poly.entity_id
_entity_poly.type
_entity_poly.pdbx_seq_one_letter_code
_entity_poly.pdbx_strand_id
1 'polypeptide(L)'
;MTATRWTGRWAAGWPTGALADGQLHAVAVDGKTLRGAAGPTGRKTHLLAACDHLSGLVLAQLDVGEKTNEISCFQPLLETFADLAGVVVTSDAMHTQREHASYLFGRGAH
;
A
#
# COMPACT_ATOMS: atom_id res chain seq x y z
N MET A 1 6.67 -12.52 16.42
CA MET A 1 6.44 -11.14 15.95
C MET A 1 7.53 -10.82 14.94
N THR A 2 7.25 -10.98 13.65
CA THR A 2 8.20 -10.69 12.58
C THR A 2 8.14 -9.19 12.33
N ALA A 3 9.27 -8.49 12.46
CA ALA A 3 9.32 -7.05 12.29
C ALA A 3 9.02 -6.69 10.83
N THR A 4 7.85 -6.11 10.58
CA THR A 4 7.54 -5.41 9.34
C THR A 4 8.62 -4.33 9.13
N ARG A 5 9.51 -4.54 8.17
CA ARG A 5 10.63 -3.63 7.92
C ARG A 5 10.14 -2.55 6.95
N TRP A 6 9.85 -1.38 7.51
CA TRP A 6 9.50 -0.18 6.75
C TRP A 6 10.67 0.23 5.86
N THR A 7 10.43 0.32 4.55
CA THR A 7 11.45 0.74 3.58
C THR A 7 11.29 2.19 3.15
N GLY A 8 10.18 2.87 3.48
CA GLY A 8 10.05 4.32 3.33
C GLY A 8 8.61 4.83 3.56
N ARG A 9 8.48 6.05 4.08
CA ARG A 9 7.22 6.80 4.22
C ARG A 9 7.46 8.23 3.74
N TRP A 10 6.84 8.59 2.62
CA TRP A 10 7.03 9.89 1.96
C TRP A 10 5.74 10.73 1.98
N ALA A 11 4.63 10.15 2.45
CA ALA A 11 3.28 10.74 2.43
C ALA A 11 3.04 11.92 3.41
N ALA A 12 4.07 12.54 3.98
CA ALA A 12 3.88 13.69 4.87
C ALA A 12 3.37 14.89 4.05
N GLY A 13 2.06 15.08 4.03
CA GLY A 13 1.40 16.11 3.22
C GLY A 13 0.79 15.62 1.91
N TRP A 14 0.66 14.30 1.69
CA TRP A 14 -0.14 13.80 0.57
C TRP A 14 -1.61 14.18 0.81
N PRO A 15 -2.26 14.88 -0.15
CA PRO A 15 -3.64 15.35 0.01
C PRO A 15 -4.61 14.16 0.09
N THR A 16 -5.61 14.30 0.95
CA THR A 16 -6.68 13.32 1.16
C THR A 16 -8.02 13.96 0.81
N GLY A 17 -8.97 13.16 0.31
CA GLY A 17 -10.30 13.63 -0.10
C GLY A 17 -10.49 13.73 -1.61
N ALA A 18 -11.49 14.51 -2.05
CA ALA A 18 -11.74 14.79 -3.46
C ALA A 18 -10.91 15.99 -3.94
N LEU A 19 -10.39 15.90 -5.17
CA LEU A 19 -9.80 16.99 -5.92
C LEU A 19 -10.86 18.01 -6.35
N ALA A 20 -10.38 19.13 -6.92
CA ALA A 20 -11.24 20.04 -7.66
C ALA A 20 -12.10 19.26 -8.67
N ASP A 21 -13.35 19.69 -8.83
CA ASP A 21 -14.36 19.12 -9.73
C ASP A 21 -14.90 17.72 -9.33
N GLY A 22 -14.75 17.31 -8.07
CA GLY A 22 -15.36 16.08 -7.54
C GLY A 22 -14.63 14.80 -7.92
N GLN A 23 -13.41 14.91 -8.44
CA GLN A 23 -12.57 13.77 -8.77
C GLN A 23 -11.98 13.14 -7.50
N LEU A 24 -12.02 11.82 -7.37
CA LEU A 24 -11.44 11.12 -6.21
C LEU A 24 -9.93 10.93 -6.40
N HIS A 25 -9.17 11.06 -5.31
CA HIS A 25 -7.77 10.63 -5.28
C HIS A 25 -7.71 9.10 -5.31
N ALA A 26 -6.82 8.54 -6.14
CA ALA A 26 -6.65 7.10 -6.24
C ALA A 26 -5.23 6.66 -5.85
N VAL A 27 -5.13 5.58 -5.08
CA VAL A 27 -3.88 4.92 -4.70
C VAL A 27 -3.89 3.47 -5.18
N ALA A 28 -2.83 3.05 -5.86
CA ALA A 28 -2.59 1.66 -6.23
C ALA A 28 -1.78 0.95 -5.15
N VAL A 29 -2.25 -0.21 -4.71
CA VAL A 29 -1.50 -1.13 -3.84
C VAL A 29 -1.09 -2.35 -4.67
N ASP A 30 0.22 -2.57 -4.84
CA ASP A 30 0.76 -3.63 -5.70
C ASP A 30 2.08 -4.20 -5.18
N GLY A 31 2.27 -5.50 -5.36
CA GLY A 31 3.47 -6.25 -4.99
C GLY A 31 4.54 -6.25 -6.08
N LYS A 32 5.78 -5.91 -5.72
CA LYS A 32 6.95 -5.89 -6.62
C LYS A 32 8.12 -6.66 -6.04
N THR A 33 8.59 -7.65 -6.78
CA THR A 33 9.89 -8.29 -6.51
C THR A 33 11.01 -7.50 -7.18
N LEU A 34 11.91 -6.94 -6.37
CA LEU A 34 13.03 -6.15 -6.87
C LEU A 34 14.03 -7.02 -7.64
N ARG A 35 14.31 -6.63 -8.89
CA ARG A 35 15.31 -7.28 -9.73
C ARG A 35 16.71 -6.95 -9.21
N GLY A 36 17.57 -7.96 -9.09
CA GLY A 36 18.96 -7.79 -8.67
C GLY A 36 19.16 -7.57 -7.16
N ALA A 37 18.08 -7.47 -6.37
CA ALA A 37 18.15 -7.27 -4.92
C ALA A 37 18.12 -8.60 -4.13
N ALA A 38 18.76 -9.63 -4.66
CA ALA A 38 18.92 -10.89 -3.94
C ALA A 38 19.96 -10.71 -2.83
N GLY A 39 19.57 -10.93 -1.58
CA GLY A 39 20.48 -10.88 -0.44
C GLY A 39 21.45 -12.08 -0.42
N PRO A 40 22.38 -12.12 0.55
CA PRO A 40 23.36 -13.22 0.68
C PRO A 40 22.72 -14.62 0.80
N THR A 41 21.49 -14.70 1.29
CA THR A 41 20.70 -15.93 1.43
C THR A 41 19.93 -16.31 0.16
N GLY A 42 20.06 -15.54 -0.93
CA GLY A 42 19.27 -15.71 -2.15
C GLY A 42 17.84 -15.15 -2.08
N ARG A 43 17.41 -14.64 -0.91
CA ARG A 43 16.10 -14.00 -0.75
C ARG A 43 15.99 -12.78 -1.66
N LYS A 44 14.99 -12.78 -2.52
CA LYS A 44 14.61 -11.59 -3.30
C LYS A 44 13.77 -10.67 -2.44
N THR A 45 14.12 -9.39 -2.39
CA THR A 45 13.32 -8.39 -1.69
C THR A 45 12.00 -8.21 -2.43
N HIS A 46 10.89 -8.48 -1.74
CA HIS A 46 9.54 -8.32 -2.26
C HIS A 46 8.82 -7.23 -1.47
N LEU A 47 8.39 -6.19 -2.17
CA LEU A 47 7.82 -4.99 -1.57
C LEU A 47 6.35 -4.88 -1.95
N LEU A 48 5.49 -4.59 -0.98
CA LEU A 48 4.15 -4.09 -1.23
C LEU A 48 4.20 -2.57 -1.18
N ALA A 49 3.80 -1.90 -2.27
CA ALA A 49 3.90 -0.46 -2.41
C ALA A 49 2.53 0.18 -2.59
N ALA A 50 2.34 1.37 -2.02
CA ALA A 50 1.20 2.24 -2.24
C ALA A 50 1.63 3.41 -3.12
N CYS A 51 1.07 3.51 -4.32
CA CYS A 51 1.45 4.46 -5.35
C CYS A 51 0.31 5.42 -5.67
N ASP A 52 0.60 6.71 -5.71
CA ASP A 52 -0.35 7.72 -6.17
C ASP A 52 -0.60 7.58 -7.68
N HIS A 53 -1.87 7.47 -8.11
CA HIS A 53 -2.19 7.31 -9.53
C HIS A 53 -1.84 8.53 -10.37
N LEU A 54 -1.88 9.75 -9.79
CA LEU A 54 -1.71 10.98 -10.54
C LEU A 54 -0.24 11.31 -10.80
N SER A 55 0.58 11.24 -9.75
CA SER A 55 2.01 11.56 -9.82
C SER A 55 2.88 10.34 -10.13
N GLY A 56 2.36 9.12 -9.96
CA GLY A 56 3.14 7.88 -10.05
C GLY A 56 4.12 7.68 -8.89
N LEU A 57 4.05 8.51 -7.84
CA LEU A 57 4.95 8.44 -6.70
C LEU A 57 4.60 7.28 -5.76
N VAL A 58 5.63 6.59 -5.26
CA VAL A 58 5.48 5.63 -4.16
C VAL A 58 5.37 6.39 -2.84
N LEU A 59 4.19 6.40 -2.24
CA LEU A 59 3.89 7.13 -1.01
C LEU A 59 4.37 6.38 0.24
N ALA A 60 4.24 5.04 0.21
CA ALA A 60 4.68 4.14 1.26
C ALA A 60 5.00 2.76 0.66
N GLN A 61 5.89 2.01 1.31
CA GLN A 61 6.18 0.63 0.94
C GLN A 61 6.66 -0.21 2.12
N LEU A 62 6.36 -1.52 2.05
CA LEU A 62 6.69 -2.52 3.06
C LEU A 62 7.40 -3.73 2.45
N ASP A 63 8.43 -4.23 3.12
CA ASP A 63 8.98 -5.56 2.81
C ASP A 63 8.06 -6.64 3.37
N VAL A 64 7.49 -7.46 2.48
CA VAL A 64 6.57 -8.55 2.77
C VAL A 64 7.33 -9.77 3.28
N GLY A 65 8.28 -9.62 4.20
CA GLY A 65 9.32 -10.61 4.54
C GLY A 65 8.92 -12.10 4.57
N GLU A 66 9.91 -13.00 4.57
CA GLU A 66 9.79 -14.44 4.23
C GLU A 66 8.64 -15.25 4.87
N LYS A 67 8.14 -14.84 6.04
CA LYS A 67 7.07 -15.54 6.78
C LYS A 67 5.71 -14.85 6.69
N THR A 68 5.58 -13.86 5.82
CA THR A 68 4.37 -13.04 5.62
C THR A 68 3.94 -13.09 4.16
N ASN A 69 2.81 -12.46 3.84
CA ASN A 69 2.31 -12.34 2.48
C ASN A 69 1.64 -10.98 2.26
N GLU A 70 1.39 -10.63 1.00
CA GLU A 70 0.83 -9.33 0.61
C GLU A 70 -0.52 -9.06 1.31
N ILE A 71 -1.38 -10.09 1.43
CA ILE A 71 -2.68 -10.01 2.12
C ILE A 71 -2.49 -9.52 3.56
N SER A 72 -1.54 -10.10 4.30
CA SER A 72 -1.24 -9.69 5.68
C SER A 72 -0.56 -8.32 5.80
N CYS A 73 0.10 -7.84 4.73
CA CYS A 73 0.78 -6.55 4.69
C CYS A 73 -0.11 -5.40 4.19
N PHE A 74 -1.27 -5.69 3.61
CA PHE A 74 -2.17 -4.70 3.02
C PHE A 74 -2.63 -3.63 4.02
N GLN A 75 -3.24 -4.04 5.14
CA GLN A 75 -3.70 -3.10 6.16
C GLN A 75 -2.52 -2.35 6.80
N PRO A 76 -1.43 -3.00 7.25
CA PRO A 76 -0.26 -2.31 7.78
C PRO A 76 0.30 -1.24 6.83
N LEU A 77 0.36 -1.50 5.52
CA LEU A 77 0.80 -0.49 4.55
C LEU A 77 -0.10 0.75 4.58
N LEU A 78 -1.41 0.55 4.57
CA LEU A 78 -2.42 1.61 4.56
C LEU A 78 -2.52 2.37 5.90
N GLU A 79 -2.09 1.77 7.01
CA GLU A 79 -1.98 2.46 8.31
C GLU A 79 -0.94 3.59 8.29
N THR A 80 -0.04 3.64 7.30
CA THR A 80 0.89 4.79 7.17
C THR A 80 0.23 6.10 6.79
N PHE A 81 -0.95 6.02 6.18
CA PHE A 81 -1.77 7.13 5.76
C PHE A 81 -2.58 7.61 6.97
N ALA A 82 -2.44 8.90 7.30
CA ALA A 82 -3.18 9.48 8.41
C ALA A 82 -4.69 9.46 8.16
N ASP A 83 -5.10 9.71 6.91
CA ASP A 83 -6.48 9.69 6.46
C ASP A 83 -6.58 8.99 5.10
N LEU A 84 -7.70 8.30 4.86
CA LEU A 84 -8.06 7.64 3.61
C LEU A 84 -9.49 7.98 3.19
N ALA A 85 -10.19 8.86 3.90
CA ALA A 85 -11.55 9.24 3.56
C ALA A 85 -11.63 9.81 2.13
N GLY A 86 -12.53 9.25 1.32
CA GLY A 86 -12.72 9.63 -0.09
C GLY A 86 -11.62 9.17 -1.03
N VAL A 87 -10.62 8.40 -0.56
CA VAL A 87 -9.57 7.83 -1.41
C VAL A 87 -10.07 6.53 -2.04
N VAL A 88 -9.87 6.37 -3.34
CA VAL A 88 -10.08 5.10 -4.05
C VAL A 88 -8.83 4.26 -3.93
N VAL A 89 -8.94 3.06 -3.36
CA VAL A 89 -7.83 2.11 -3.27
C VAL A 89 -8.01 1.03 -4.32
N THR A 90 -7.13 1.04 -5.33
CA THR A 90 -7.07 -0.03 -6.33
C THR A 90 -6.00 -1.04 -5.91
N SER A 91 -6.27 -2.32 -6.11
CA SER A 91 -5.29 -3.38 -5.86
C SER A 91 -5.51 -4.54 -6.83
N ASP A 92 -4.62 -5.53 -6.77
CA ASP A 92 -4.78 -6.74 -7.56
C ASP A 92 -6.05 -7.53 -7.19
N ALA A 93 -6.41 -8.50 -8.03
CA ALA A 93 -7.59 -9.32 -7.79
C ALA A 93 -7.45 -10.20 -6.53
N MET A 94 -6.23 -10.55 -6.12
CA MET A 94 -5.96 -11.38 -4.93
C MET A 94 -6.39 -10.67 -3.63
N HIS A 95 -6.40 -9.33 -3.64
CA HIS A 95 -6.90 -8.49 -2.55
C HIS A 95 -8.43 -8.33 -2.51
N THR A 96 -9.20 -9.03 -3.36
CA THR A 96 -10.67 -9.08 -3.27
C THR A 96 -11.13 -9.91 -2.06
N GLN A 97 -10.80 -9.41 -0.86
CA GLN A 97 -11.03 -10.04 0.43
C GLN A 97 -12.07 -9.23 1.20
N ARG A 98 -13.04 -9.93 1.83
CA ARG A 98 -14.09 -9.27 2.62
C ARG A 98 -13.51 -8.40 3.75
N GLU A 99 -12.42 -8.84 4.36
CA GLU A 99 -11.75 -8.10 5.42
C GLU A 99 -11.12 -6.80 4.91
N HIS A 100 -10.47 -6.81 3.74
CA HIS A 100 -9.92 -5.59 3.13
C HIS A 100 -11.03 -4.59 2.78
N ALA A 101 -12.13 -5.06 2.19
CA ALA A 101 -13.27 -4.21 1.89
C ALA A 101 -13.88 -3.58 3.15
N SER A 102 -14.03 -4.37 4.23
CA SER A 102 -14.54 -3.87 5.51
C SER A 102 -13.60 -2.85 6.15
N TYR A 103 -12.28 -3.10 6.07
CA TYR A 103 -11.25 -2.18 6.56
C TYR A 103 -11.29 -0.84 5.80
N LEU A 104 -11.31 -0.87 4.46
CA LEU A 104 -11.36 0.32 3.61
C LEU A 104 -12.63 1.13 3.88
N PHE A 105 -13.78 0.46 3.91
CA PHE A 105 -15.07 1.09 4.23
C PHE A 105 -15.06 1.74 5.62
N GLY A 106 -14.51 1.04 6.62
CA GLY A 106 -14.38 1.57 7.98
C GLY A 106 -13.46 2.79 8.09
N ARG A 107 -12.56 2.99 7.12
CA ARG A 107 -11.70 4.18 7.01
C ARG A 107 -12.25 5.24 6.06
N GLY A 108 -13.48 5.08 5.55
CA GLY A 108 -14.11 6.01 4.61
C GLY A 108 -13.49 5.99 3.21
N ALA A 109 -12.69 4.97 2.90
CA ALA A 109 -12.12 4.75 1.57
C ALA A 109 -13.08 3.98 0.66
N HIS A 110 -12.81 4.01 -0.64
CA HIS A 110 -13.55 3.34 -1.69
C HIS A 110 -12.76 2.18 -2.30
#